data_AF-A0A536E8Y4-F1
#
_entry.id   AF-A0A536E8Y4-F1
#
_cell.length_a   1.000
_cell.length_b   1.000
_cell.length_c   1.000
_cell.angle_alpha   90.00
_cell.angle_beta   90.00
_cell.angle_gamma   90.00
#
_symmetry.space_group_name_H-M   'P 1'
#
loop_
_entity.id
_entity.type
_entity.pdbx_description
1 polymer ?
#
loop_
_entity_poly.entity_id
_entity_poly.type
_entity_poly.pdbx_seq_one_letter_code
_entity_poly.pdbx_strand_id
1 'polypeptide(L)'
;MYNDTPAARKLMQYMATKDAQQIWANDGGTLAAIKSINYTDPVYKRAAEVAGTAKNLLVTAGDFMPTDMQAAFWKSLLNVTRNPSSLDSELARLDQVQKASYTTS
;
A
#
# COMPACT_ATOMS: atom_id res chain seq x y z
N MET A 1 18.12 3.31 0.24
CA MET A 1 19.31 4.09 0.63
C MET A 1 19.96 4.60 -0.64
N TYR A 2 20.17 5.91 -0.78
CA TYR A 2 20.75 6.50 -2.00
C TYR A 2 22.21 6.11 -2.24
N ASN A 3 22.95 5.73 -1.18
CA ASN A 3 24.30 5.20 -1.26
C ASN A 3 24.40 3.87 -0.53
N ASP A 4 25.08 2.90 -1.15
CA ASP A 4 25.33 1.58 -0.57
C ASP A 4 26.65 1.56 0.20
N THR A 5 26.57 1.75 1.52
CA THR A 5 27.74 1.75 2.41
C THR A 5 27.60 0.66 3.48
N PRO A 6 28.71 0.19 4.08
CA PRO A 6 28.66 -0.76 5.20
C PRO A 6 27.80 -0.27 6.37
N ALA A 7 27.84 1.04 6.67
CA ALA A 7 27.02 1.65 7.72
C ALA A 7 25.52 1.64 7.36
N ALA A 8 25.18 2.01 6.12
CA ALA A 8 23.80 1.97 5.62
C ALA A 8 23.23 0.54 5.68
N ARG A 9 24.02 -0.47 5.32
CA ARG A 9 23.62 -1.88 5.41
C ARG A 9 23.33 -2.31 6.85
N LYS A 10 24.21 -1.96 7.79
CA LYS A 10 24.00 -2.25 9.22
C LYS A 10 22.71 -1.60 9.76
N LEU A 11 22.44 -0.36 9.36
CA LEU A 11 21.20 0.32 9.74
C LEU A 11 19.97 -0.39 9.18
N MET A 12 19.96 -0.74 7.89
CA MET A 12 18.83 -1.45 7.28
C MET A 12 18.60 -2.83 7.91
N GLN A 13 19.68 -3.55 8.26
CA GLN A 13 19.59 -4.82 8.99
C GLN A 13 18.92 -4.62 10.36
N TYR A 14 19.32 -3.57 11.09
CA TYR A 14 18.68 -3.24 12.36
C TYR A 14 17.20 -2.88 12.19
N MET A 15 16.85 -2.05 11.21
CA MET A 15 15.45 -1.66 10.93
C MET A 15 14.56 -2.86 10.56
N ALA A 16 15.15 -3.93 10.01
CA ALA A 16 14.45 -5.17 9.70
C ALA A 16 14.27 -6.12 10.91
N THR A 17 14.79 -5.77 12.09
CA THR A 17 14.62 -6.58 13.30
C THR A 17 13.25 -6.38 13.94
N LYS A 18 12.84 -7.37 14.76
CA LYS A 18 11.62 -7.29 15.55
C LYS A 18 11.63 -6.08 16.49
N ASP A 19 12.72 -5.87 17.20
CA ASP A 19 12.81 -4.82 18.22
C ASP A 19 12.69 -3.43 17.59
N ALA A 20 13.34 -3.22 16.44
CA ALA A 20 13.18 -1.98 15.70
C ALA A 20 11.72 -1.79 15.23
N GLN A 21 11.10 -2.80 14.62
CA GLN A 21 9.70 -2.71 14.17
C GLN A 21 8.71 -2.55 15.33
N GLN A 22 9.00 -3.09 16.52
CA GLN A 22 8.15 -2.96 17.70
C GLN A 22 8.07 -1.50 18.16
N ILE A 23 9.15 -0.74 18.05
CA ILE A 23 9.15 0.71 18.33
C ILE A 23 8.17 1.41 17.39
N TRP A 24 8.26 1.14 16.08
CA TRP A 24 7.35 1.73 15.08
C TRP A 24 5.89 1.31 15.28
N ALA A 25 5.63 0.06 15.67
CA ALA A 25 4.26 -0.40 15.94
C ALA A 25 3.64 0.30 17.16
N ASN A 26 4.45 0.64 18.17
CA ASN A 26 4.00 1.33 19.37
C ASN A 26 3.72 2.82 19.11
N ASP A 27 4.60 3.50 18.38
CA ASP A 27 4.58 4.96 18.27
C ASP A 27 4.03 5.47 16.92
N GLY A 28 4.11 4.64 15.88
CA GLY A 28 3.91 5.06 14.49
C GLY A 28 2.54 4.73 13.90
N GLY A 29 1.69 3.99 14.61
CA GLY A 29 0.38 3.57 14.11
C GLY A 29 0.51 2.84 12.76
N THR A 30 1.14 1.68 12.74
CA THR A 30 1.37 0.91 11.51
C THR A 30 1.35 -0.59 11.77
N LEU A 31 1.08 -1.37 10.71
CA LEU A 31 1.29 -2.81 10.73
C LEU A 31 2.73 -3.14 10.31
N ALA A 32 3.40 -3.93 11.14
CA ALA A 32 4.70 -4.49 10.87
C ALA A 32 4.60 -5.78 10.03
N ALA A 33 5.61 -6.02 9.19
CA ALA A 33 5.71 -7.25 8.41
C ALA A 33 6.04 -8.48 9.28
N ILE A 34 6.64 -8.26 10.46
CA ILE A 34 7.00 -9.33 11.40
C ILE A 34 5.75 -9.76 12.18
N LYS A 35 5.33 -11.01 11.98
CA LYS A 35 4.11 -11.58 12.60
C LYS A 35 4.11 -11.64 14.12
N SER A 36 5.29 -11.60 14.76
CA SER A 36 5.42 -11.72 16.21
C SER A 36 5.40 -10.38 16.95
N ILE A 37 5.07 -9.29 16.25
CA ILE A 37 4.94 -7.95 16.83
C ILE A 37 3.69 -7.90 17.73
N ASN A 38 3.85 -7.27 18.89
CA ASN A 38 2.79 -7.10 19.85
C ASN A 38 2.13 -5.74 19.63
N TYR A 39 0.81 -5.71 19.46
CA TYR A 39 0.06 -4.48 19.27
C TYR A 39 -0.77 -4.19 20.53
N THR A 40 -0.57 -3.01 21.12
CA THR A 40 -1.36 -2.50 22.24
C THR A 40 -2.57 -1.71 21.77
N ASP A 41 -2.45 -1.02 20.63
CA ASP A 41 -3.57 -0.33 19.99
C ASP A 41 -4.60 -1.36 19.47
N PRO A 42 -5.90 -1.22 19.83
CA PRO A 42 -6.91 -2.19 19.48
C PRO A 42 -7.21 -2.27 17.97
N VAL A 43 -7.05 -1.18 17.23
CA VAL A 43 -7.24 -1.14 15.76
C VAL A 43 -6.14 -1.96 15.09
N TYR A 44 -4.88 -1.71 15.45
CA TYR A 44 -3.75 -2.45 14.87
C TYR A 44 -3.70 -3.90 15.32
N LYS A 45 -4.09 -4.20 16.57
CA LYS A 45 -4.24 -5.58 17.02
C LYS A 45 -5.26 -6.33 16.19
N ARG A 46 -6.45 -5.74 15.95
CA ARG A 46 -7.48 -6.36 15.12
C ARG A 46 -7.03 -6.51 13.67
N ALA A 47 -6.37 -5.50 13.11
CA ALA A 47 -5.85 -5.56 11.75
C ALA A 47 -4.77 -6.65 11.59
N ALA A 48 -3.89 -6.83 12.59
CA ALA A 48 -2.89 -7.90 12.61
C ALA A 48 -3.51 -9.30 12.70
N GLU A 49 -4.60 -9.48 13.47
CA GLU A 49 -5.36 -10.74 13.51
C GLU A 49 -5.98 -11.09 12.16
N VAL A 50 -6.63 -10.11 11.52
CA VAL A 50 -7.20 -10.28 10.17
C VAL A 50 -6.10 -10.63 9.18
N ALA A 51 -4.99 -9.89 9.20
CA ALA A 51 -3.85 -10.16 8.33
C ALA A 51 -3.20 -11.52 8.57
N GLY A 52 -3.11 -11.96 9.83
CA GLY A 52 -2.52 -13.24 10.21
C GLY A 52 -3.36 -14.46 9.81
N THR A 53 -4.68 -14.28 9.62
CA THR A 53 -5.62 -15.34 9.24
C THR A 53 -6.05 -15.28 7.77
N ALA A 54 -5.76 -14.18 7.07
CA ALA A 54 -6.10 -14.02 5.67
C ALA A 54 -5.34 -15.01 4.79
N LYS A 55 -6.05 -15.62 3.83
CA LYS A 55 -5.42 -16.46 2.79
C LYS A 55 -4.48 -15.64 1.91
N ASN A 56 -4.88 -14.42 1.57
CA ASN A 56 -4.12 -13.47 0.77
C ASN A 56 -4.24 -12.07 1.38
N LEU A 57 -3.13 -11.34 1.41
CA LEU A 57 -3.10 -9.90 1.64
C LEU A 57 -2.87 -9.23 0.29
N LEU A 58 -3.87 -8.49 -0.18
CA LEU A 58 -3.80 -7.77 -1.44
C LEU A 58 -3.68 -6.28 -1.16
N VAL A 59 -2.71 -5.65 -1.82
CA VAL A 59 -2.63 -4.19 -1.90
C VAL A 59 -3.71 -3.69 -2.85
N THR A 60 -3.94 -2.37 -2.86
CA THR A 60 -5.01 -1.80 -3.69
C THR A 60 -4.69 -1.98 -5.17
N ALA A 61 -5.71 -2.05 -6.03
CA ALA A 61 -5.49 -2.19 -7.47
C ALA A 61 -4.57 -1.09 -8.04
N GLY A 62 -4.62 0.12 -7.47
CA GLY A 62 -3.77 1.24 -7.84
C GLY A 62 -2.27 0.96 -7.65
N ASP A 63 -1.88 0.13 -6.68
CA ASP A 63 -0.48 -0.20 -6.42
C ASP A 63 0.17 -1.05 -7.54
N PHE A 64 -0.65 -1.68 -8.39
CA PHE A 64 -0.21 -2.44 -9.56
C PHE A 64 -0.36 -1.66 -10.88
N MET A 65 -0.75 -0.39 -10.83
CA MET A 65 -0.96 0.45 -12.02
C MET A 65 0.25 1.36 -12.29
N PRO A 66 0.61 1.63 -13.56
CA PRO A 66 1.49 2.73 -13.93
C PRO A 66 0.97 4.05 -13.39
N THR A 67 1.87 5.00 -13.14
CA THR A 67 1.57 6.27 -12.45
C THR A 67 0.34 6.99 -13.00
N ASP A 68 0.24 7.15 -14.33
CA ASP A 68 -0.88 7.85 -14.97
C ASP A 68 -2.20 7.09 -14.81
N MET A 69 -2.16 5.77 -14.92
CA MET A 69 -3.33 4.92 -14.71
C MET A 69 -3.78 4.94 -13.25
N GLN A 70 -2.84 4.89 -12.30
CA GLN A 70 -3.12 4.99 -10.88
C GLN A 70 -3.81 6.32 -10.55
N ALA A 71 -3.27 7.44 -11.05
CA ALA A 71 -3.85 8.77 -10.84
C ALA A 71 -5.27 8.86 -11.43
N ALA A 72 -5.47 8.31 -12.63
CA ALA A 72 -6.79 8.25 -13.23
C ALA A 72 -7.75 7.39 -12.40
N PHE A 73 -7.35 6.20 -11.96
CA PHE A 73 -8.17 5.30 -11.15
C PHE A 73 -8.67 5.97 -9.87
N TRP A 74 -7.77 6.60 -9.10
CA TRP A 74 -8.16 7.30 -7.86
C TRP A 74 -9.16 8.43 -8.11
N LYS A 75 -8.98 9.19 -9.19
CA LYS A 75 -9.91 10.26 -9.56
C LYS A 75 -11.29 9.71 -9.95
N SER A 76 -11.34 8.62 -10.71
CA SER A 76 -12.60 7.97 -11.10
C SER A 76 -13.37 7.45 -9.90
N LEU A 77 -12.69 6.83 -8.91
CA LEU A 77 -13.34 6.38 -7.68
C LEU A 77 -14.05 7.52 -6.95
N LEU A 78 -13.41 8.69 -6.85
CA LEU A 78 -14.02 9.88 -6.24
C LEU A 78 -15.22 10.39 -7.04
N ASN A 79 -15.13 10.39 -8.38
CA ASN A 79 -16.19 10.86 -9.26
C ASN A 79 -17.43 9.96 -9.19
N VAL A 80 -17.24 8.63 -9.24
CA VAL A 80 -18.33 7.65 -9.09
C VAL A 80 -18.96 7.73 -7.69
N THR A 81 -18.16 7.91 -6.65
CA THR A 81 -18.68 8.08 -5.29
C THR A 81 -19.56 9.33 -5.16
N ARG A 82 -19.18 10.43 -5.82
CA ARG A 82 -19.96 11.68 -5.84
C ARG A 82 -21.19 11.61 -6.74
N ASN A 83 -21.07 10.91 -7.87
CA ASN A 83 -22.13 10.73 -8.84
C ASN A 83 -22.07 9.31 -9.43
N PRO A 84 -22.83 8.35 -8.91
CA PRO A 84 -22.81 6.97 -9.41
C PRO A 84 -23.18 6.83 -10.88
N SER A 85 -23.94 7.77 -11.45
CA SER A 85 -24.29 7.76 -12.89
C SER A 85 -23.09 8.06 -13.81
N SER A 86 -21.95 8.50 -13.27
CA SER A 86 -20.72 8.73 -14.03
C SER A 86 -19.92 7.45 -14.32
N LEU A 87 -20.36 6.28 -13.86
CA LEU A 87 -19.61 5.03 -13.97
C LEU A 87 -19.14 4.75 -15.41
N ASP A 88 -20.05 4.79 -16.38
CA ASP A 88 -19.73 4.44 -17.77
C ASP A 88 -18.73 5.42 -18.40
N SER A 89 -18.87 6.72 -18.12
CA SER A 89 -17.94 7.73 -18.65
C SER A 89 -16.55 7.65 -17.99
N GLU A 90 -16.50 7.33 -16.69
CA GLU A 90 -15.24 7.10 -15.99
C GLU A 90 -14.53 5.82 -16.48
N LEU A 91 -15.27 4.73 -16.73
CA LEU A 91 -14.72 3.52 -17.33
C LEU A 91 -14.14 3.79 -18.72
N ALA A 92 -14.88 4.50 -19.59
CA ALA A 92 -14.39 4.87 -20.91
C ALA A 92 -13.12 5.76 -20.85
N ARG A 93 -13.03 6.65 -19.84
CA ARG A 93 -11.83 7.45 -19.60
C ARG A 93 -10.65 6.59 -19.16
N LEU A 94 -10.88 5.62 -18.26
CA LEU A 94 -9.84 4.69 -17.81
C LEU A 94 -9.30 3.83 -18.96
N ASP A 95 -10.15 3.38 -19.88
CA ASP A 95 -9.69 2.65 -21.08
C ASP A 95 -8.76 3.49 -21.97
N GLN A 96 -9.03 4.78 -22.11
CA GLN A 96 -8.16 5.69 -22.86
C GLN A 96 -6.80 5.87 -22.17
N VAL A 97 -6.80 6.05 -20.85
CA VAL A 97 -5.55 6.19 -20.08
C VAL A 97 -4.75 4.89 -20.11
N GLN A 98 -5.40 3.74 -19.94
CA GLN A 98 -4.75 2.43 -20.01
C GLN A 98 -4.02 2.25 -21.35
N LYS A 99 -4.67 2.56 -22.47
CA LYS A 99 -4.05 2.48 -23.81
C LYS A 99 -2.79 3.32 -23.94
N ALA A 100 -2.67 4.44 -23.22
CA ALA A 100 -1.45 5.24 -23.23
C ALA A 100 -0.41 4.71 -22.23
N SER A 101 -0.82 4.45 -20.99
CA SER A 101 0.06 4.17 -19.85
C SER A 101 0.76 2.81 -19.88
N TYR A 102 0.26 1.84 -20.65
CA TYR A 102 0.82 0.47 -20.72
C TYR A 102 1.55 0.17 -22.03
N THR A 103 1.79 1.18 -22.87
CA THR A 103 2.54 1.00 -24.13
C THR A 103 4.05 0.99 -23.93
N THR A 104 4.53 1.35 -22.74
CA THR A 104 5.95 1.34 -22.38
C THR A 104 6.15 0.31 -21.26
N SER A 105 6.46 -0.93 -21.63
CA SER A 105 6.94 -1.98 -20.73
C SER A 105 8.03 -2.78 -21.43
#